data_AF-A0A060BI78-F1
#
_entry.id   AF-A0A060BI78-F1
#
_cell.length_a   1.000
_cell.length_b   1.000
_cell.length_c   1.000
_cell.angle_alpha   90.00
_cell.angle_beta   90.00
_cell.angle_gamma   90.00
#
_symmetry.space_group_name_H-M   'P 1'
#
loop_
_entity.id
_entity.type
_entity.pdbx_description
1 polymer ?
#
loop_
_entity_poly.entity_id
_entity_poly.type
_entity_poly.pdbx_seq_one_letter_code
_entity_poly.pdbx_strand_id
1 'polypeptide(L)'
;SSTVATPAFTLGSVEVTPLSMASAYATFANRGIHCDPIIIASATTDSGKSLSVPSANCHRTISQEVADGVNYVLQQVMKSGGTGYITRLTNVKNQAGKTGTTDSAASVWFDGYTPEVAGAAVIA
;
A
#
# COMPACT_ATOMS: atom_id res chain seq x y z
N SER A 1 -20.32 -13.19 13.04
CA SER A 1 -21.04 -12.94 11.78
C SER A 1 -20.04 -13.15 10.66
N SER A 2 -20.07 -14.31 10.02
CA SER A 2 -19.05 -14.73 9.06
C SER A 2 -19.35 -14.14 7.69
N THR A 3 -18.62 -13.10 7.29
CA THR A 3 -18.66 -12.59 5.92
C THR A 3 -18.00 -13.62 5.01
N VAL A 4 -18.82 -14.32 4.24
CA VAL A 4 -18.37 -15.16 3.13
C VAL A 4 -17.58 -14.27 2.18
N ALA A 5 -16.30 -14.61 1.97
CA ALA A 5 -15.49 -13.98 0.95
C ALA A 5 -16.09 -14.31 -0.42
N THR A 6 -16.81 -13.37 -1.01
CA THR A 6 -17.36 -13.49 -2.37
C THR A 6 -16.17 -13.59 -3.34
N PRO A 7 -16.21 -14.47 -4.36
CA PRO A 7 -15.10 -14.66 -5.31
C PRO A 7 -14.59 -13.38 -5.99
N ALA A 8 -15.42 -12.33 -6.05
CA ALA A 8 -15.09 -11.03 -6.62
C ALA A 8 -14.28 -10.09 -5.70
N PHE A 9 -14.11 -10.41 -4.40
CA PHE A 9 -13.33 -9.58 -3.47
C PHE A 9 -11.85 -9.50 -3.91
N THR A 10 -11.27 -10.62 -4.35
CA THR A 10 -9.90 -10.66 -4.86
C THR A 10 -9.73 -9.98 -6.22
N LEU A 11 -10.85 -9.66 -6.89
CA LEU A 11 -10.93 -8.98 -8.19
C LEU A 11 -11.29 -7.49 -8.07
N GLY A 12 -11.42 -6.95 -6.84
CA GLY A 12 -11.60 -5.51 -6.62
C GLY A 12 -13.04 -5.02 -6.48
N SER A 13 -13.99 -5.87 -6.05
CA SER A 13 -15.39 -5.48 -5.83
C SER A 13 -15.65 -4.63 -4.57
N VAL A 14 -14.61 -4.01 -3.99
CA VAL A 14 -14.72 -3.17 -2.78
C VAL A 14 -14.25 -1.77 -3.16
N GLU A 15 -15.06 -0.76 -2.88
CA GLU A 15 -14.60 0.63 -2.99
C GLU A 15 -13.48 0.86 -1.98
N VAL A 16 -12.26 0.92 -2.48
CA VAL A 16 -11.04 1.21 -1.72
C VAL A 16 -10.47 2.53 -2.20
N THR A 17 -10.18 3.43 -1.27
CA THR A 17 -9.53 4.69 -1.61
C THR A 17 -8.05 4.45 -1.94
N PRO A 18 -7.41 5.29 -2.77
CA PRO A 18 -5.96 5.21 -2.98
C PRO A 18 -5.17 5.28 -1.68
N LEU A 19 -5.64 6.04 -0.69
CA LEU A 19 -4.99 6.11 0.62
C LEU A 19 -5.05 4.77 1.37
N SER A 20 -6.20 4.08 1.33
CA SER A 20 -6.35 2.76 1.93
C SER A 20 -5.42 1.73 1.28
N MET A 21 -5.31 1.77 -0.06
CA MET A 21 -4.40 0.88 -0.80
C MET A 21 -2.93 1.17 -0.49
N ALA A 22 -2.52 2.44 -0.52
CA ALA A 22 -1.16 2.84 -0.16
C ALA A 22 -0.81 2.39 1.28
N SER A 23 -1.73 2.54 2.22
CA SER A 23 -1.56 2.11 3.61
C SER A 23 -1.45 0.58 3.76
N ALA A 24 -2.24 -0.17 2.99
CA ALA A 24 -2.14 -1.64 2.96
C ALA A 24 -0.77 -2.09 2.42
N TYR A 25 -0.32 -1.52 1.29
CA TYR A 25 0.98 -1.87 0.71
C TYR A 25 2.17 -1.39 1.57
N ALA A 26 2.02 -0.27 2.29
CA ALA A 26 2.99 0.16 3.31
C ALA A 26 3.16 -0.88 4.43
N THR A 27 2.13 -1.68 4.72
CA THR A 27 2.21 -2.75 5.73
C THR A 27 3.14 -3.88 5.25
N PHE A 28 3.15 -4.21 3.96
CA PHE A 28 4.11 -5.16 3.38
C PHE A 28 5.53 -4.58 3.34
N ALA A 29 5.65 -3.31 2.93
CA ALA A 29 6.91 -2.57 2.96
C ALA A 29 7.55 -2.58 4.37
N ASN A 30 6.73 -2.37 5.39
CA ASN A 30 7.11 -2.37 6.80
C ASN A 30 7.05 -3.77 7.44
N ARG A 31 7.25 -4.82 6.63
CA ARG A 31 7.43 -6.22 7.06
C ARG A 31 6.36 -6.69 8.06
N GLY A 32 5.11 -6.32 7.78
CA GLY A 32 3.91 -6.75 8.48
C GLY A 32 3.43 -5.84 9.61
N ILE A 33 4.05 -4.67 9.81
CA ILE A 33 3.60 -3.66 10.76
C ILE A 33 2.75 -2.63 10.03
N HIS A 34 1.48 -2.55 10.41
CA HIS A 34 0.56 -1.52 9.95
C HIS A 34 0.68 -0.29 10.84
N CYS A 35 0.63 0.89 10.23
CA CYS A 35 0.51 2.17 10.92
C CYS A 35 -0.60 2.98 10.25
N ASP A 36 -1.44 3.61 11.06
CA ASP A 36 -2.50 4.50 10.59
C ASP A 36 -1.87 5.70 9.85
N PRO A 37 -2.35 6.04 8.64
CA PRO A 37 -1.87 7.23 7.93
C PRO A 37 -2.14 8.50 8.74
N ILE A 38 -1.09 9.29 8.99
CA ILE A 38 -1.17 10.60 9.64
C ILE A 38 -0.82 11.70 8.63
N ILE A 39 -1.67 12.73 8.54
CA ILE A 39 -1.43 13.89 7.65
C ILE A 39 -0.91 15.13 8.41
N ILE A 40 -1.00 15.12 9.74
CA ILE A 40 -0.62 16.23 10.61
C ILE A 40 0.64 15.84 11.41
N ALA A 41 1.77 16.45 11.08
CA ALA A 41 3.04 16.21 11.79
C ALA A 41 3.15 17.04 13.08
N SER A 42 2.62 18.26 13.07
CA SER A 42 2.54 19.14 14.24
C SER A 42 1.44 20.17 14.04
N ALA A 43 0.91 20.70 15.14
CA ALA A 43 -0.02 21.82 15.13
C ALA A 43 0.32 22.77 16.29
N THR A 44 0.21 24.07 16.06
CA THR A 44 0.53 25.10 17.05
C THR A 44 -0.49 26.22 16.96
N THR A 45 -0.89 26.74 18.12
CA THR A 45 -1.80 27.90 18.21
C THR A 45 -1.09 29.20 17.87
N ASP A 46 -1.86 30.27 17.64
CA ASP A 46 -1.36 31.64 17.52
C ASP A 46 -0.50 32.09 18.72
N SER A 47 -0.81 31.60 19.92
CA SER A 47 -0.04 31.84 21.15
C SER A 47 1.28 31.05 21.25
N GLY A 48 1.60 30.20 20.28
CA GLY A 48 2.81 29.36 20.28
C GLY A 48 2.66 28.04 21.05
N LYS A 49 1.49 27.74 21.63
CA LYS A 49 1.23 26.46 22.31
C LYS A 49 1.11 25.31 21.30
N SER A 50 1.88 24.24 21.51
CA SER A 50 1.79 22.99 20.72
C SER A 50 0.52 22.20 21.05
N LEU A 51 -0.11 21.64 20.02
CA LEU A 51 -1.28 20.78 20.11
C LEU A 51 -0.88 19.33 19.85
N SER A 52 -1.53 18.40 20.56
CA SER A 52 -1.34 16.97 20.33
C SER A 52 -1.86 16.59 18.95
N VAL A 53 -1.07 15.79 18.23
CA VAL A 53 -1.47 15.18 16.96
C VAL A 53 -1.69 13.68 17.16
N PRO A 54 -2.53 13.03 16.33
CA PRO A 54 -2.76 11.59 16.43
C PRO A 54 -1.45 10.78 16.32
N SER A 55 -1.34 9.72 17.12
CA SER A 55 -0.28 8.72 16.93
C SER A 55 -0.62 7.82 15.74
N ALA A 56 0.40 7.27 15.08
CA ALA A 56 0.20 6.35 13.96
C ALA A 56 -0.24 4.93 14.38
N ASN A 57 -0.50 4.68 15.67
CA ASN A 57 -1.03 3.42 16.24
C ASN A 57 -0.40 2.14 15.65
N CYS A 58 0.92 2.16 15.46
CA CYS A 58 1.62 1.08 14.76
C CYS A 58 1.50 -0.25 15.49
N HIS A 59 1.11 -1.31 14.78
CA HIS A 59 0.98 -2.65 15.33
C HIS A 59 1.24 -3.73 14.26
N ARG A 60 1.68 -4.91 14.71
CA ARG A 60 1.91 -6.04 13.80
C ARG A 60 0.58 -6.67 13.41
N THR A 61 0.26 -6.65 12.12
CA THR A 61 -0.97 -7.24 11.57
C THR A 61 -0.71 -8.59 10.91
N ILE A 62 0.48 -8.78 10.34
CA ILE A 62 0.94 -10.07 9.80
C ILE A 62 2.36 -10.40 10.28
N SER A 63 2.72 -11.68 10.26
CA SER A 63 4.08 -12.09 10.61
C SER A 63 5.08 -11.53 9.60
N GLN A 64 6.30 -11.29 10.08
CA GLN A 64 7.39 -10.82 9.22
C GLN A 64 7.68 -11.80 8.08
N GLU A 65 7.66 -13.10 8.36
CA GLU A 65 7.88 -14.15 7.36
C GLU A 65 6.83 -14.10 6.23
N VAL A 66 5.55 -13.92 6.58
CA VAL A 66 4.48 -13.77 5.58
C VAL A 66 4.69 -12.50 4.75
N ALA A 67 5.00 -11.37 5.39
CA ALA A 67 5.26 -10.13 4.69
C ALA A 67 6.47 -10.23 3.74
N ASP A 68 7.54 -10.91 4.16
CA ASP A 68 8.72 -11.14 3.35
C ASP A 68 8.43 -12.06 2.15
N GLY A 69 7.59 -13.08 2.34
CA GLY A 69 7.08 -13.91 1.24
C GLY A 69 6.26 -13.11 0.22
N VAL A 70 5.38 -12.22 0.69
CA VAL A 70 4.63 -11.29 -0.17
C VAL A 70 5.60 -10.37 -0.93
N ASN A 71 6.58 -9.79 -0.24
CA ASN A 71 7.60 -8.94 -0.84
C ASN A 71 8.38 -9.69 -1.94
N TYR A 72 8.77 -10.94 -1.71
CA TYR A 72 9.47 -11.75 -2.71
C TYR A 72 8.65 -11.90 -4.01
N VAL A 73 7.35 -12.20 -3.88
CA VAL A 73 6.45 -12.36 -5.02
C VAL A 73 6.23 -11.02 -5.75
N LEU A 74 5.93 -9.95 -5.01
CA LEU A 74 5.66 -8.63 -5.59
C LEU A 74 6.90 -7.98 -6.21
N GLN A 75 8.11 -8.33 -5.77
CA GLN A 75 9.35 -7.93 -6.45
C GLN A 75 9.48 -8.58 -7.84
N GLN A 76 8.90 -9.76 -8.08
CA GLN A 76 8.95 -10.39 -9.42
C GLN A 76 8.13 -9.60 -10.44
N VAL A 77 7.05 -8.92 -10.01
CA VAL A 77 6.23 -8.05 -10.87
C VAL A 77 7.07 -6.91 -11.47
N MET A 78 8.10 -6.47 -10.76
CA MET A 78 8.98 -5.37 -11.16
C MET A 78 10.19 -5.81 -11.99
N LYS A 79 10.41 -7.13 -12.15
CA LYS A 79 11.51 -7.69 -12.95
C LYS A 79 11.14 -7.77 -14.43
N SER A 80 12.13 -7.95 -15.29
CA SER A 80 11.93 -8.15 -16.73
C SER A 80 10.91 -9.26 -16.99
N GLY A 81 9.88 -8.96 -17.79
CA GLY A 81 8.76 -9.86 -18.06
C GLY A 81 7.60 -9.79 -17.07
N GLY A 82 7.73 -9.05 -15.96
CA GLY A 82 6.65 -8.79 -15.01
C GLY A 82 5.74 -7.65 -15.47
N THR A 83 4.48 -7.64 -15.01
CA THR A 83 3.46 -6.67 -15.45
C THR A 83 3.73 -5.23 -15.00
N GLY A 84 4.52 -5.03 -13.95
CA GLY A 84 4.95 -3.71 -13.45
C GLY A 84 6.35 -3.30 -13.93
N TYR A 85 6.99 -4.07 -14.81
CA TYR A 85 8.37 -3.82 -15.23
C TYR A 85 8.58 -2.40 -15.79
N ILE A 86 7.60 -1.90 -16.56
CA ILE A 86 7.69 -0.58 -17.20
C ILE A 86 7.58 0.58 -16.22
N THR A 87 7.04 0.37 -15.01
CA THR A 87 6.90 1.40 -13.98
C THR A 87 8.06 1.39 -12.98
N ARG A 88 9.03 0.50 -13.17
CA ARG A 88 10.16 0.33 -12.26
C ARG A 88 11.05 1.58 -12.22
N LEU A 89 11.50 1.96 -11.05
CA LEU A 89 12.53 2.97 -10.87
C LEU A 89 13.91 2.34 -11.10
N THR A 90 14.73 2.94 -11.96
CA THR A 90 15.99 2.35 -12.42
C THR A 90 17.08 2.28 -11.35
N ASN A 91 17.08 3.22 -10.41
CA ASN A 91 18.10 3.35 -9.37
C ASN A 91 17.60 2.96 -7.96
N VAL A 92 16.45 2.29 -7.88
CA VAL A 92 15.85 1.87 -6.61
C VAL A 92 15.89 0.36 -6.50
N LYS A 93 16.41 -0.12 -5.37
CA LYS A 93 16.46 -1.56 -5.05
C LYS A 93 15.24 -1.96 -4.24
N ASN A 94 14.92 -3.24 -4.23
CA ASN A 94 13.86 -3.83 -3.41
C ASN A 94 12.46 -3.23 -3.64
N GLN A 95 12.23 -2.59 -4.79
CA GLN A 95 10.90 -2.12 -5.16
C GLN A 95 9.98 -3.30 -5.49
N ALA A 96 8.73 -3.18 -5.08
CA ALA A 96 7.69 -4.18 -5.23
C ALA A 96 6.39 -3.49 -5.63
N GLY A 97 5.48 -4.22 -6.26
CA GLY A 97 4.19 -3.66 -6.60
C GLY A 97 3.28 -4.63 -7.31
N LYS A 98 2.07 -4.17 -7.62
CA LYS A 98 1.07 -4.94 -8.33
C LYS A 98 0.27 -4.04 -9.26
N THR A 99 0.01 -4.56 -10.46
CA THR A 99 -0.96 -3.97 -11.40
C THR A 99 -2.36 -4.52 -11.12
N GLY A 100 -3.38 -3.67 -11.21
CA GLY A 100 -4.79 -4.04 -11.14
C GLY A 100 -5.56 -3.44 -12.32
N THR A 101 -6.53 -4.18 -12.85
CA THR A 101 -7.41 -3.70 -13.93
C THR A 101 -8.79 -4.29 -13.67
N THR A 102 -9.82 -3.46 -13.56
CA THR A 102 -11.21 -3.92 -13.41
C THR A 102 -11.86 -4.18 -14.77
N ASP A 103 -12.93 -4.97 -14.78
CA ASP A 103 -13.66 -5.31 -16.02
C ASP A 103 -14.07 -4.06 -16.81
N SER A 104 -13.99 -4.15 -18.14
CA SER A 104 -14.20 -3.05 -19.10
C SER A 104 -13.19 -1.89 -19.02
N ALA A 105 -12.04 -2.07 -18.35
CA ALA A 105 -11.01 -1.02 -18.17
C ALA A 105 -11.53 0.24 -17.47
N ALA A 106 -12.62 0.12 -16.70
CA ALA A 106 -13.21 1.21 -15.96
C ALA A 106 -12.30 1.75 -14.85
N SER A 107 -11.28 0.97 -14.42
CA SER A 107 -10.19 1.50 -13.61
C SER A 107 -8.89 0.74 -13.83
N VAL A 108 -7.78 1.47 -13.94
CA VAL A 108 -6.41 0.93 -13.96
C VAL A 108 -5.70 1.35 -12.69
N TRP A 109 -5.17 0.37 -11.95
CA TRP A 109 -4.49 0.56 -10.69
C TRP A 109 -3.03 0.15 -10.77
N PHE A 110 -2.17 0.89 -10.09
CA PHE A 110 -0.83 0.45 -9.72
C PHE A 110 -0.55 0.82 -8.27
N ASP A 111 -0.26 -0.22 -7.47
CA ASP A 111 0.20 -0.08 -6.10
C ASP A 111 1.67 -0.48 -6.05
N GLY A 112 2.53 0.42 -5.58
CA GLY A 112 3.98 0.23 -5.59
C GLY A 112 4.64 0.74 -4.32
N TYR A 113 5.74 0.11 -3.92
CA TYR A 113 6.46 0.48 -2.71
C TYR A 113 7.95 0.10 -2.74
N THR A 114 8.71 0.78 -1.90
CA THR A 114 10.08 0.44 -1.45
C THR A 114 10.03 0.23 0.07
N PRO A 115 11.13 -0.16 0.74
CA PRO A 115 11.15 -0.19 2.21
C PRO A 115 10.79 1.14 2.90
N GLU A 116 10.92 2.27 2.21
CA GLU A 116 10.77 3.62 2.77
C GLU A 116 9.46 4.33 2.35
N VAL A 117 8.84 3.95 1.23
CA VAL A 117 7.66 4.63 0.70
C VAL A 117 6.69 3.66 0.03
N ALA A 118 5.39 3.91 0.15
CA ALA A 118 4.35 3.22 -0.59
C ALA A 118 3.39 4.22 -1.24
N GLY A 119 2.84 3.87 -2.40
CA GLY A 119 1.89 4.69 -3.13
C GLY A 119 0.93 3.85 -3.97
N ALA A 120 -0.24 4.43 -4.23
CA ALA A 120 -1.28 3.87 -5.06
C ALA A 120 -1.71 4.91 -6.09
N ALA A 121 -1.81 4.52 -7.35
CA ALA A 121 -2.33 5.35 -8.43
C ALA A 121 -3.50 4.64 -9.10
N VAL A 122 -4.59 5.38 -9.31
CA VAL A 122 -5.77 4.92 -10.04
C VAL A 122 -6.12 5.92 -11.14
N ILE A 123 -6.50 5.39 -12.30
CA ILE A 123 -7.21 6.12 -13.34
C ILE A 123 -8.56 5.45 -13.47
N ALA A 124 -9.65 6.20 -13.28
CA ALA A 124 -11.04 5.75 -13.34
C ALA A 124 -11.84 6.63 -14.31
#